data_AF-A0A517P620-F1
#
_entry.id   AF-A0A517P620-F1
#
_cell.length_a   1.000
_cell.length_b   1.000
_cell.length_c   1.000
_cell.angle_alpha   90.00
_cell.angle_beta   90.00
_cell.angle_gamma   90.00
#
_symmetry.space_group_name_H-M   'P 1'
#
loop_
_entity.id
_entity.type
_entity.pdbx_description
1 polymer ?
#
loop_
_entity_poly.entity_id
_entity_poly.type
_entity_poly.pdbx_seq_one_letter_code
_entity_poly.pdbx_strand_id
1 'polypeptide(L)'
;MMWKPVAAVACSLASLTAATPAWATNRGFFPGDAFFHTTLTKEVAEKLRADASTPLRYATPDHEEGGFCGYTGYWNARLPADSPLAARLADLYDRLRRDVVFREVSQAIEDDGTVTEWETNGFNLFLYNSDYNPRRRGIGLRYNETWVEDEMAFGPSRAGTRLEIFVDHPHAVSQDWRDAADVPPLNADCPPLPPVPAREVLRMAGPMIEEPIRLRGPVLAVVTEQRDLNGYFRPRRSLDPFEIELEIGETYYVVTTDGVTRHYFNRKTRRWQSDNWPTFEEIEAAERAADEAAGDQYEEGAPAADAWGDAP
;
A
#
# COMPACT_ATOMS: atom_id res chain seq x y z
N MET A 1 -48.58 65.89 6.82
CA MET A 1 -48.27 64.77 7.73
C MET A 1 -48.09 63.53 6.88
N MET A 2 -46.83 63.12 6.70
CA MET A 2 -46.42 61.95 5.92
C MET A 2 -46.64 60.67 6.72
N TRP A 3 -47.34 59.70 6.14
CA TRP A 3 -47.23 58.30 6.51
C TRP A 3 -46.89 57.52 5.23
N LYS A 4 -45.68 56.95 5.19
CA LYS A 4 -45.28 55.96 4.18
C LYS A 4 -45.50 54.58 4.80
N PRO A 5 -46.18 53.63 4.13
CA PRO A 5 -46.16 52.25 4.54
C PRO A 5 -44.79 51.64 4.22
N VAL A 6 -44.27 50.90 5.18
CA VAL A 6 -43.12 50.00 5.07
C VAL A 6 -43.54 48.87 4.15
N ALA A 7 -42.97 48.82 2.94
CA ALA A 7 -43.13 47.69 2.03
C ALA A 7 -41.90 46.79 2.15
N ALA A 8 -42.19 45.53 2.43
CA ALA A 8 -41.31 44.47 2.86
C ALA A 8 -40.12 44.21 1.91
N VAL A 9 -38.98 43.91 2.54
CA VAL A 9 -37.85 43.18 1.97
C VAL A 9 -38.37 41.81 1.52
N ALA A 10 -38.35 41.55 0.22
CA ALA A 10 -38.68 40.26 -0.35
C ALA A 10 -37.54 39.78 -1.26
N CYS A 11 -37.27 38.48 -1.15
CA CYS A 11 -36.35 37.66 -1.95
C CYS A 11 -34.86 37.70 -1.58
N SER A 12 -34.55 37.31 -0.34
CA SER A 12 -33.33 36.55 -0.04
C SER A 12 -33.72 35.12 0.32
N LEU A 13 -34.14 34.31 -0.65
CA LEU A 13 -34.33 32.87 -0.47
C LEU A 13 -34.43 32.19 -1.85
N ALA A 14 -33.29 31.70 -2.32
CA ALA A 14 -33.14 30.46 -3.08
C ALA A 14 -31.75 30.36 -3.73
N SER A 15 -30.69 30.66 -2.99
CA SER A 15 -29.49 29.83 -3.11
C SER A 15 -29.71 28.58 -2.26
N LEU A 16 -30.74 27.80 -2.60
CA LEU A 16 -30.62 26.36 -2.47
C LEU A 16 -29.51 26.02 -3.43
N THR A 17 -28.28 26.09 -2.93
CA THR A 17 -27.22 25.26 -3.46
C THR A 17 -27.87 23.90 -3.62
N ALA A 18 -28.08 23.50 -4.87
CA ALA A 18 -28.21 22.10 -5.19
C ALA A 18 -26.90 21.52 -4.65
N ALA A 19 -26.93 21.08 -3.39
CA ALA A 19 -25.92 20.23 -2.83
C ALA A 19 -26.05 19.00 -3.72
N THR A 20 -25.26 18.98 -4.80
CA THR A 20 -24.99 17.75 -5.51
C THR A 20 -24.59 16.81 -4.40
N PRO A 21 -25.35 15.73 -4.16
CA PRO A 21 -24.99 14.79 -3.11
C PRO A 21 -23.52 14.49 -3.29
N ALA A 22 -22.74 14.77 -2.24
CA ALA A 22 -21.34 14.41 -2.22
C ALA A 22 -21.31 12.89 -2.21
N TRP A 23 -21.26 12.31 -3.40
CA TRP A 23 -21.02 10.89 -3.62
C TRP A 23 -19.55 10.66 -3.33
N ALA A 24 -19.26 10.53 -2.05
CA ALA A 24 -18.06 9.87 -1.61
C ALA A 24 -18.52 8.50 -1.10
N THR A 25 -17.80 7.48 -1.52
CA THR A 25 -17.95 6.09 -1.11
C THR A 25 -16.54 5.65 -0.77
N ASN A 26 -16.32 5.09 0.41
CA ASN A 26 -15.02 4.47 0.68
C ASN A 26 -15.03 3.12 -0.04
N ARG A 27 -14.20 2.94 -1.06
CA ARG A 27 -14.25 1.75 -1.91
C ARG A 27 -13.19 0.74 -1.52
N GLY A 28 -13.67 -0.47 -1.22
CA GLY A 28 -12.83 -1.65 -1.20
C GLY A 28 -12.45 -2.09 -2.61
N PHE A 29 -11.99 -3.33 -2.72
CA PHE A 29 -11.65 -3.95 -3.98
C PHE A 29 -12.90 -4.22 -4.83
N PHE A 30 -12.81 -3.96 -6.13
CA PHE A 30 -13.78 -4.41 -7.13
C PHE A 30 -13.15 -5.45 -8.07
N PRO A 31 -13.95 -6.35 -8.68
CA PRO A 31 -13.42 -7.36 -9.61
C PRO A 31 -12.64 -6.80 -10.81
N GLY A 32 -12.89 -5.55 -11.19
CA GLY A 32 -12.15 -4.84 -12.24
C GLY A 32 -10.82 -4.24 -11.79
N ASP A 33 -10.53 -4.20 -10.49
CA ASP A 33 -9.29 -3.61 -9.99
C ASP A 33 -8.08 -4.50 -10.37
N ALA A 34 -7.00 -3.88 -10.82
CA ALA A 34 -5.75 -4.54 -11.20
C ALA A 34 -4.94 -5.03 -9.99
N PHE A 35 -5.24 -4.52 -8.78
CA PHE A 35 -4.62 -4.98 -7.54
C PHE A 35 -5.57 -4.98 -6.35
N PHE A 36 -5.18 -5.71 -5.31
CA PHE A 36 -5.73 -5.59 -3.96
C PHE A 36 -4.70 -4.93 -3.05
N HIS A 37 -5.09 -3.88 -2.32
CA HIS A 37 -4.19 -3.15 -1.42
C HIS A 37 -4.47 -3.48 0.04
N THR A 38 -3.40 -3.62 0.82
CA THR A 38 -3.44 -3.81 2.26
C THR A 38 -2.19 -3.19 2.89
N THR A 39 -2.12 -3.20 4.22
CA THR A 39 -0.96 -2.73 4.96
C THR A 39 -0.25 -3.91 5.61
N LEU A 40 1.03 -4.09 5.32
CA LEU A 40 1.88 -5.10 5.96
C LEU A 40 2.41 -4.57 7.29
N THR A 41 1.74 -4.94 8.37
CA THR A 41 2.12 -4.65 9.76
C THR A 41 2.70 -5.88 10.45
N LYS A 42 3.23 -5.72 11.68
CA LYS A 42 3.66 -6.85 12.52
C LYS A 42 2.57 -7.89 12.71
N GLU A 43 1.36 -7.44 13.01
CA GLU A 43 0.22 -8.33 13.25
C GLU A 43 -0.10 -9.14 11.99
N VAL A 44 -0.10 -8.50 10.82
CA VAL A 44 -0.31 -9.18 9.54
C VAL A 44 0.81 -10.17 9.26
N ALA A 45 2.07 -9.78 9.45
CA ALA A 45 3.22 -10.66 9.26
C ALA A 45 3.18 -11.89 10.18
N GLU A 46 2.86 -11.71 11.46
CA GLU A 46 2.73 -12.80 12.43
C GLU A 46 1.57 -13.75 12.07
N LYS A 47 0.42 -13.20 11.64
CA LYS A 47 -0.71 -14.02 11.20
C LYS A 47 -0.38 -14.80 9.92
N LEU A 48 0.26 -14.17 8.93
CA LEU A 48 0.70 -14.84 7.70
C LEU A 48 1.71 -15.96 7.98
N ARG A 49 2.60 -15.76 8.96
CA ARG A 49 3.56 -16.77 9.40
C ARG A 49 2.87 -17.95 10.09
N ALA A 50 1.84 -17.69 10.89
CA ALA A 50 1.09 -18.74 11.57
C ALA A 50 0.15 -19.50 10.63
N ASP A 51 -0.49 -18.79 9.70
CA ASP A 51 -1.45 -19.32 8.74
C ASP A 51 -1.39 -18.52 7.43
N ALA A 52 -0.85 -19.16 6.37
CA ALA A 52 -0.76 -18.57 5.04
C ALA A 52 -2.13 -18.24 4.41
N SER A 53 -3.22 -18.82 4.93
CA SER A 53 -4.59 -18.56 4.48
C SER A 53 -5.29 -17.40 5.21
N THR A 54 -4.59 -16.74 6.13
CA THR A 54 -5.07 -15.55 6.84
C THR A 54 -5.63 -14.51 5.84
N PRO A 55 -6.88 -14.04 6.03
CA PRO A 55 -7.41 -12.93 5.24
C PRO A 55 -6.64 -11.64 5.49
N LEU A 56 -6.23 -10.98 4.39
CA LEU A 56 -5.65 -9.65 4.38
C LEU A 56 -6.75 -8.62 4.21
N ARG A 57 -6.85 -7.68 5.15
CA ARG A 57 -7.87 -6.63 5.13
C ARG A 57 -7.47 -5.51 4.16
N TYR A 58 -8.41 -5.07 3.33
CA TYR A 58 -8.21 -3.97 2.41
C TYR A 58 -7.91 -2.69 3.19
N ALA A 59 -6.86 -1.99 2.77
CA ALA A 59 -6.53 -0.66 3.29
C ALA A 59 -6.91 0.39 2.25
N THR A 60 -7.69 1.39 2.65
CA THR A 60 -7.99 2.55 1.81
C THR A 60 -6.77 3.48 1.76
N PRO A 61 -6.57 4.22 0.67
CA PRO A 61 -5.50 5.21 0.63
C PRO A 61 -5.77 6.35 1.63
N ASP A 62 -4.70 6.91 2.20
CA ASP A 62 -4.75 7.88 3.31
C ASP A 62 -5.64 9.11 3.02
N HIS A 63 -5.71 9.59 1.76
CA HIS A 63 -6.51 10.76 1.39
C HIS A 63 -8.02 10.51 1.40
N GLU A 64 -8.45 9.26 1.62
CA GLU A 64 -9.85 8.85 1.72
C GLU A 64 -10.27 8.48 3.15
N GLU A 65 -9.32 8.41 4.07
CA GLU A 65 -9.62 8.18 5.48
C GLU A 65 -10.44 9.35 6.05
N GLY A 66 -11.64 9.05 6.57
CA GLY A 66 -12.51 10.04 7.22
C GLY A 66 -13.71 10.52 6.38
N GLY A 67 -13.90 10.00 5.17
CA GLY A 67 -15.17 10.16 4.46
C GLY A 67 -16.31 9.43 5.19
N PHE A 68 -17.36 10.14 5.63
CA PHE A 68 -18.60 9.56 6.19
C PHE A 68 -19.49 8.95 5.09
N CYS A 69 -18.88 8.06 4.33
CA CYS A 69 -19.17 7.76 2.95
C CYS A 69 -19.21 6.23 2.87
N GLY A 70 -20.40 5.65 2.66
CA GLY A 70 -20.60 4.22 2.90
C GLY A 70 -19.58 3.33 2.19
N TYR A 71 -19.33 2.16 2.79
CA TYR A 71 -18.31 1.21 2.33
C TYR A 71 -18.88 0.27 1.27
N THR A 72 -18.25 0.19 0.10
CA THR A 72 -18.68 -0.69 -1.01
C THR A 72 -17.51 -1.50 -1.54
N GLY A 73 -17.73 -2.77 -1.91
CA GLY A 73 -16.71 -3.64 -2.49
C GLY A 73 -16.27 -4.75 -1.54
N TYR A 74 -15.22 -5.49 -1.91
CA TYR A 74 -14.63 -6.53 -1.08
C TYR A 74 -13.53 -5.96 -0.18
N TRP A 75 -13.54 -6.39 1.08
CA TRP A 75 -12.64 -5.84 2.10
C TRP A 75 -11.62 -6.82 2.62
N ASN A 76 -11.65 -8.06 2.15
CA ASN A 76 -10.68 -9.08 2.55
C ASN A 76 -10.22 -9.86 1.32
N ALA A 77 -8.96 -10.25 1.29
CA ALA A 77 -8.39 -11.14 0.29
C ALA A 77 -7.61 -12.28 0.94
N ARG A 78 -7.62 -13.46 0.32
CA ARG A 78 -6.74 -14.58 0.69
C ARG A 78 -5.72 -14.82 -0.40
N LEU A 79 -4.47 -14.99 0.03
CA LEU A 79 -3.41 -15.49 -0.83
C LEU A 79 -3.71 -16.93 -1.28
N PRO A 80 -3.13 -17.40 -2.40
CA PRO A 80 -3.24 -18.81 -2.78
C PRO A 80 -2.63 -19.70 -1.68
N ALA A 81 -3.34 -20.74 -1.28
CA ALA A 81 -3.02 -21.54 -0.08
C ALA A 81 -1.59 -22.15 -0.08
N ASP A 82 -1.10 -22.56 -1.25
CA ASP A 82 0.22 -23.18 -1.42
C ASP A 82 1.31 -22.17 -1.82
N SER A 83 1.01 -20.86 -1.72
CA SER A 83 1.95 -19.83 -2.14
C SER A 83 3.02 -19.59 -1.05
N PRO A 84 4.33 -19.62 -1.39
CA PRO A 84 5.38 -19.20 -0.46
C PRO A 84 5.34 -17.70 -0.15
N LEU A 85 4.45 -16.95 -0.81
CA LEU A 85 4.32 -15.50 -0.67
C LEU A 85 4.03 -15.06 0.76
N ALA A 86 3.19 -15.79 1.51
CA ALA A 86 2.85 -15.46 2.90
C ALA A 86 4.11 -15.42 3.80
N ALA A 87 4.91 -16.49 3.76
CA ALA A 87 6.15 -16.59 4.51
C ALA A 87 7.15 -15.49 4.10
N ARG A 88 7.30 -15.26 2.80
CA ARG A 88 8.22 -14.24 2.26
C ARG A 88 7.82 -12.82 2.62
N LEU A 89 6.52 -12.53 2.67
CA LEU A 89 6.02 -11.23 3.13
C LEU A 89 6.32 -11.04 4.62
N ALA A 90 6.12 -12.07 5.45
CA ALA A 90 6.46 -12.02 6.86
C ALA A 90 7.97 -11.81 7.09
N ASP A 91 8.81 -12.51 6.34
CA ASP A 91 10.27 -12.36 6.42
C ASP A 91 10.75 -11.00 5.90
N LEU A 92 10.16 -10.51 4.80
CA LEU A 92 10.42 -9.16 4.29
C LEU A 92 10.08 -8.12 5.35
N TYR A 93 8.92 -8.22 6.01
CA TYR A 93 8.51 -7.31 7.07
C TYR A 93 9.56 -7.22 8.19
N ASP A 94 10.01 -8.37 8.71
CA ASP A 94 10.99 -8.40 9.80
C ASP A 94 12.32 -7.74 9.41
N ARG A 95 12.73 -7.90 8.15
CA ARG A 95 13.96 -7.29 7.63
C ARG A 95 13.83 -5.79 7.45
N LEU A 96 12.73 -5.33 6.86
CA LEU A 96 12.49 -3.89 6.72
C LEU A 96 12.47 -3.20 8.09
N ARG A 97 11.89 -3.84 9.11
CA ARG A 97 11.88 -3.30 10.47
C ARG A 97 13.21 -3.36 11.19
N ARG A 98 14.06 -4.33 10.89
CA ARG A 98 15.41 -4.42 11.45
C ARG A 98 16.34 -3.38 10.85
N ASP A 99 16.31 -3.24 9.53
CA ASP A 99 17.42 -2.64 8.77
C ASP A 99 17.06 -1.31 8.10
N VAL A 100 15.76 -0.99 7.93
CA VAL A 100 15.33 0.10 7.04
C VAL A 100 14.46 1.14 7.75
N VAL A 101 13.34 0.73 8.38
CA VAL A 101 12.33 1.66 8.92
C VAL A 101 11.92 1.29 10.34
N PHE A 102 12.13 2.20 11.29
CA PHE A 102 11.69 2.03 12.68
C PHE A 102 10.17 1.89 12.79
N ARG A 103 9.70 1.06 13.72
CA ARG A 103 8.26 0.83 13.97
C ARG A 103 7.66 1.95 14.81
N GLU A 104 6.53 2.49 14.37
CA GLU A 104 5.68 3.41 15.13
C GLU A 104 4.45 2.66 15.64
N VAL A 105 4.08 2.89 16.90
CA VAL A 105 2.97 2.18 17.56
C VAL A 105 2.07 3.22 18.24
N SER A 106 0.76 3.01 18.12
CA SER A 106 -0.26 3.69 18.91
C SER A 106 -0.88 2.73 19.92
N GLN A 107 -1.45 3.30 20.98
CA GLN A 107 -2.06 2.56 22.07
C GLN A 107 -3.47 3.10 22.32
N ALA A 108 -4.41 2.21 22.59
CA ALA A 108 -5.71 2.52 23.18
C ALA A 108 -5.83 1.81 24.51
N ILE A 109 -6.47 2.49 25.47
CA ILE A 109 -6.85 1.90 26.74
C ILE A 109 -8.35 1.61 26.63
N GLU A 110 -8.71 0.34 26.72
CA GLU A 110 -10.10 -0.10 26.72
C GLU A 110 -10.76 0.16 28.08
N ASP A 111 -12.10 0.09 28.13
CA ASP A 111 -12.88 0.40 29.33
C ASP A 111 -12.56 -0.53 30.52
N ASP A 112 -12.02 -1.72 30.26
CA ASP A 112 -11.58 -2.69 31.26
C ASP A 112 -10.13 -2.49 31.74
N GLY A 113 -9.44 -1.47 31.20
CA GLY A 113 -8.05 -1.16 31.48
C GLY A 113 -7.04 -1.92 30.60
N THR A 114 -7.49 -2.75 29.67
CA THR A 114 -6.62 -3.43 28.70
C THR A 114 -5.98 -2.42 27.76
N VAL A 115 -4.66 -2.55 27.53
CA VAL A 115 -3.93 -1.73 26.58
C VAL A 115 -3.80 -2.50 25.26
N THR A 116 -4.45 -1.99 24.22
CA THR A 116 -4.34 -2.52 22.86
C THR A 116 -3.35 -1.67 22.09
N GLU A 117 -2.28 -2.29 21.61
CA GLU A 117 -1.25 -1.64 20.79
C GLU A 117 -1.42 -2.02 19.31
N TRP A 118 -1.27 -1.06 18.40
CA TRP A 118 -1.19 -1.35 16.96
C TRP A 118 -0.16 -0.48 16.27
N GLU A 119 0.43 -1.05 15.22
CA GLU A 119 1.42 -0.36 14.39
C GLU A 119 0.73 0.63 13.46
N THR A 120 1.22 1.87 13.43
CA THR A 120 0.63 2.92 12.60
C THR A 120 1.38 3.16 11.30
N ASN A 121 2.61 2.68 11.16
CA ASN A 121 3.47 2.93 10.00
C ASN A 121 3.78 1.69 9.17
N GLY A 122 2.82 0.77 9.07
CA GLY A 122 2.99 -0.43 8.26
C GLY A 122 3.28 -0.11 6.78
N PHE A 123 3.82 -1.09 6.05
CA PHE A 123 4.23 -0.91 4.66
C PHE A 123 3.03 -1.08 3.72
N ASN A 124 2.90 -0.24 2.69
CA ASN A 124 1.86 -0.47 1.68
C ASN A 124 2.19 -1.76 0.92
N LEU A 125 1.19 -2.64 0.78
CA LEU A 125 1.29 -3.93 0.11
C LEU A 125 0.22 -4.01 -0.98
N PHE A 126 0.69 -4.13 -2.22
CA PHE A 126 -0.16 -4.28 -3.40
C PHE A 126 -0.02 -5.69 -3.98
N LEU A 127 -1.14 -6.37 -4.20
CA LEU A 127 -1.18 -7.71 -4.78
C LEU A 127 -1.66 -7.62 -6.22
N TYR A 128 -0.78 -7.92 -7.18
CA TYR A 128 -1.04 -7.92 -8.62
C TYR A 128 -0.99 -9.34 -9.20
N ASN A 129 -1.47 -9.49 -10.44
CA ASN A 129 -1.09 -10.65 -11.27
C ASN A 129 0.42 -10.70 -11.48
N SER A 130 0.99 -11.91 -11.60
CA SER A 130 2.44 -12.11 -11.68
C SER A 130 3.14 -11.46 -12.88
N ASP A 131 2.40 -11.17 -13.95
CA ASP A 131 2.90 -10.53 -15.18
C ASP A 131 2.91 -9.00 -15.10
N TYR A 132 2.40 -8.42 -14.01
CA TYR A 132 2.43 -6.99 -13.79
C TYR A 132 3.87 -6.45 -13.68
N ASN A 133 4.14 -5.34 -14.35
CA ASN A 133 5.46 -4.71 -14.37
C ASN A 133 5.40 -3.32 -13.73
N PRO A 134 5.69 -3.19 -12.42
CA PRO A 134 5.59 -1.92 -11.71
C PRO A 134 6.58 -0.87 -12.23
N ARG A 135 7.72 -1.27 -12.82
CA ARG A 135 8.67 -0.33 -13.44
C ARG A 135 8.13 0.34 -14.69
N ARG A 136 7.30 -0.38 -15.46
CA ARG A 136 6.74 0.12 -16.71
C ARG A 136 5.39 0.81 -16.49
N ARG A 137 4.57 0.25 -15.60
CA ARG A 137 3.16 0.64 -15.39
C ARG A 137 2.92 1.43 -14.09
N GLY A 138 3.94 1.64 -13.26
CA GLY A 138 3.81 2.36 -11.99
C GLY A 138 3.31 1.48 -10.85
N ILE A 139 3.19 2.03 -9.65
CA ILE A 139 2.61 1.36 -8.48
C ILE A 139 1.29 2.05 -8.15
N GLY A 140 0.22 1.30 -7.96
CA GLY A 140 -1.08 1.87 -7.64
C GLY A 140 -1.96 2.16 -8.86
N LEU A 141 -1.63 1.59 -10.03
CA LEU A 141 -2.53 1.58 -11.18
C LEU A 141 -3.71 0.67 -10.86
N ARG A 142 -4.84 1.28 -10.48
CA ARG A 142 -5.99 0.55 -9.92
C ARG A 142 -6.90 -0.02 -11.00
N TYR A 143 -7.18 0.74 -12.04
CA TYR A 143 -8.32 0.44 -12.90
C TYR A 143 -7.96 -0.34 -14.16
N ASN A 144 -8.89 -1.22 -14.54
CA ASN A 144 -9.09 -1.65 -15.91
C ASN A 144 -10.29 -0.88 -16.53
N GLU A 145 -10.56 -1.03 -17.83
CA GLU A 145 -11.66 -0.31 -18.50
C GLU A 145 -13.08 -0.78 -18.10
N THR A 146 -13.25 -1.86 -17.32
CA THR A 146 -14.57 -2.44 -16.97
C THR A 146 -15.13 -1.96 -15.63
N TRP A 147 -14.41 -1.08 -14.94
CA TRP A 147 -14.74 -0.67 -13.58
C TRP A 147 -16.13 -0.04 -13.42
N VAL A 148 -16.66 0.67 -14.44
CA VAL A 148 -18.00 1.27 -14.39
C VAL A 148 -19.05 0.19 -14.27
N GLU A 149 -18.95 -0.83 -15.12
CA GLU A 149 -19.86 -1.97 -15.15
C GLU A 149 -19.75 -2.79 -13.85
N ASP A 150 -18.52 -2.97 -13.35
CA ASP A 150 -18.27 -3.67 -12.09
C ASP A 150 -18.84 -2.92 -10.89
N GLU A 151 -18.67 -1.59 -10.82
CA GLU A 151 -19.25 -0.77 -9.76
C GLU A 151 -20.78 -0.80 -9.82
N MET A 152 -21.36 -0.71 -11.02
CA MET A 152 -22.82 -0.77 -11.20
C MET A 152 -23.42 -2.08 -10.68
N ALA A 153 -22.68 -3.19 -10.72
CA ALA A 153 -23.14 -4.47 -10.17
C ALA A 153 -23.40 -4.41 -8.65
N PHE A 154 -22.77 -3.47 -7.94
CA PHE A 154 -22.93 -3.29 -6.49
C PHE A 154 -24.07 -2.33 -6.12
N GLY A 155 -24.77 -1.75 -7.09
CA GLY A 155 -25.97 -0.93 -6.85
C GLY A 155 -25.93 0.51 -7.37
N PRO A 156 -24.79 1.22 -7.48
CA PRO A 156 -24.75 2.55 -8.08
C PRO A 156 -25.28 2.53 -9.53
N SER A 157 -26.07 3.54 -9.89
CA SER A 157 -26.33 3.79 -11.32
C SER A 157 -25.05 4.27 -12.02
N ARG A 158 -24.96 4.16 -13.35
CA ARG A 158 -23.84 4.73 -14.13
C ARG A 158 -23.59 6.22 -13.86
N ALA A 159 -24.62 6.97 -13.44
CA ALA A 159 -24.47 8.38 -13.08
C ALA A 159 -23.85 8.58 -11.69
N GLY A 160 -23.90 7.55 -10.83
CA GLY A 160 -23.30 7.54 -9.48
C GLY A 160 -21.90 6.93 -9.43
N THR A 161 -21.43 6.26 -10.49
CA THR A 161 -20.06 5.74 -10.58
C THR A 161 -19.07 6.88 -10.78
N ARG A 162 -17.96 6.89 -10.03
CA ARG A 162 -16.87 7.88 -10.14
C ARG A 162 -15.52 7.18 -10.23
N LEU A 163 -14.56 7.75 -10.93
CA LEU A 163 -13.18 7.27 -10.83
C LEU A 163 -12.62 7.70 -9.47
N GLU A 164 -12.09 6.74 -8.72
CA GLU A 164 -11.42 6.96 -7.43
C GLU A 164 -9.93 6.69 -7.59
N ILE A 165 -9.16 7.77 -7.61
CA ILE A 165 -7.73 7.69 -7.86
C ILE A 165 -7.04 7.17 -6.60
N PHE A 166 -6.30 6.07 -6.71
CA PHE A 166 -5.60 5.48 -5.57
C PHE A 166 -4.40 6.30 -5.11
N VAL A 167 -3.70 6.94 -6.05
CA VAL A 167 -2.57 7.85 -5.75
C VAL A 167 -2.91 9.23 -6.30
N ASP A 168 -3.25 10.18 -5.43
CA ASP A 168 -3.65 11.55 -5.80
C ASP A 168 -2.46 12.40 -6.32
N HIS A 169 -1.92 11.97 -7.45
CA HIS A 169 -0.81 12.63 -8.14
C HIS A 169 -1.15 12.74 -9.64
N PRO A 170 -0.98 13.92 -10.27
CA PRO A 170 -1.35 14.13 -11.68
C PRO A 170 -0.72 13.12 -12.65
N HIS A 171 0.53 12.69 -12.38
CA HIS A 171 1.20 11.68 -13.20
C HIS A 171 0.65 10.26 -12.98
N ALA A 172 0.21 9.91 -11.77
CA ALA A 172 -0.45 8.64 -11.50
C ALA A 172 -1.81 8.61 -12.22
N VAL A 173 -2.61 9.67 -12.11
CA VAL A 173 -3.90 9.82 -12.82
C VAL A 173 -3.71 9.67 -14.33
N SER A 174 -2.75 10.40 -14.91
CA SER A 174 -2.48 10.32 -16.34
C SER A 174 -2.00 8.93 -16.76
N GLN A 175 -1.26 8.22 -15.89
CA GLN A 175 -0.80 6.87 -16.15
C GLN A 175 -1.96 5.88 -16.13
N ASP A 176 -2.83 5.94 -15.12
CA ASP A 176 -4.03 5.12 -15.03
C ASP A 176 -4.88 5.27 -16.29
N TRP A 177 -5.15 6.51 -16.73
CA TRP A 177 -5.94 6.74 -17.94
C TRP A 177 -5.29 6.22 -19.23
N ARG A 178 -3.96 6.21 -19.29
CA ARG A 178 -3.23 5.73 -20.47
C ARG A 178 -3.14 4.21 -20.50
N ASP A 179 -2.89 3.60 -19.35
CA ASP A 179 -2.44 2.21 -19.23
C ASP A 179 -3.55 1.26 -18.77
N ALA A 180 -4.67 1.74 -18.21
CA ALA A 180 -5.74 0.90 -17.64
C ALA A 180 -6.27 -0.17 -18.61
N ALA A 181 -6.42 0.17 -19.89
CA ALA A 181 -6.90 -0.77 -20.92
C ALA A 181 -5.95 -1.95 -21.16
N ASP A 182 -4.66 -1.76 -20.90
CA ASP A 182 -3.63 -2.75 -21.15
C ASP A 182 -3.35 -3.65 -19.93
N VAL A 183 -3.90 -3.31 -18.75
CA VAL A 183 -3.65 -4.04 -17.51
C VAL A 183 -4.87 -4.89 -17.18
N PRO A 184 -4.74 -6.23 -17.15
CA PRO A 184 -5.85 -7.10 -16.81
C PRO A 184 -6.27 -6.93 -15.34
N PRO A 185 -7.54 -7.18 -15.01
CA PRO A 185 -7.98 -7.23 -13.61
C PRO A 185 -7.21 -8.28 -12.83
N LEU A 186 -7.09 -8.06 -11.52
CA LEU A 186 -6.51 -9.04 -10.61
C LEU A 186 -7.31 -10.35 -10.70
N ASN A 187 -6.60 -11.45 -10.94
CA ASN A 187 -7.23 -12.75 -11.07
C ASN A 187 -7.69 -13.26 -9.70
N ALA A 188 -8.95 -13.04 -9.36
CA ALA A 188 -9.54 -13.43 -8.09
C ALA A 188 -10.92 -14.08 -8.27
N ASP A 189 -11.21 -15.09 -7.45
CA ASP A 189 -12.57 -15.57 -7.24
C ASP A 189 -13.25 -14.65 -6.23
N CYS A 190 -14.26 -13.92 -6.70
CA CYS A 190 -15.07 -13.04 -5.88
C CYS A 190 -16.33 -13.80 -5.41
N PRO A 191 -16.65 -13.79 -4.10
CA PRO A 191 -17.93 -14.28 -3.60
C PRO A 191 -19.12 -13.65 -4.34
N PRO A 192 -20.27 -14.33 -4.46
CA PRO A 192 -21.43 -13.75 -5.11
C PRO A 192 -21.92 -12.51 -4.34
N LEU A 193 -22.34 -11.48 -5.08
CA LEU A 193 -22.90 -10.28 -4.47
C LEU A 193 -24.19 -10.62 -3.70
N PRO A 194 -24.37 -10.11 -2.48
CA PRO A 194 -25.64 -10.28 -1.78
C PRO A 194 -26.75 -9.58 -2.59
N PRO A 195 -27.96 -10.13 -2.63
CA PRO A 195 -29.07 -9.49 -3.31
C PRO A 195 -29.34 -8.13 -2.66
N VAL A 196 -29.20 -7.05 -3.44
CA VAL A 196 -29.51 -5.69 -2.98
C VAL A 196 -31.03 -5.57 -2.87
N PRO A 197 -31.61 -5.36 -1.67
CA PRO A 197 -33.05 -5.19 -1.53
C PRO A 197 -33.51 -4.01 -2.38
N ALA A 198 -34.63 -4.13 -3.10
CA ALA A 198 -35.13 -3.07 -3.98
C ALA A 198 -35.30 -1.69 -3.28
N ARG A 199 -35.55 -1.69 -1.97
CA ARG A 199 -35.64 -0.48 -1.12
C ARG A 199 -34.29 0.20 -0.83
N GLU A 200 -33.18 -0.50 -1.05
CA GLU A 200 -31.81 -0.03 -0.82
C GLU A 200 -31.12 0.40 -2.11
N VAL A 201 -31.77 0.28 -3.28
CA VAL A 201 -31.28 0.82 -4.56
C VAL A 201 -31.14 2.36 -4.53
N LEU A 202 -31.80 3.02 -3.57
CA LEU A 202 -31.63 4.45 -3.30
C LEU A 202 -30.49 4.78 -2.33
N ARG A 203 -29.80 3.78 -1.76
CA ARG A 203 -28.59 4.02 -0.95
C ARG A 203 -27.46 4.45 -1.86
N MET A 204 -26.74 5.50 -1.45
CA MET A 204 -25.61 6.05 -2.18
C MET A 204 -24.34 5.18 -2.09
N ALA A 205 -24.36 4.12 -1.28
CA ALA A 205 -23.26 3.16 -1.14
C ALA A 205 -23.82 1.74 -1.30
N GLY A 206 -23.09 0.91 -2.04
CA GLY A 206 -23.39 -0.52 -2.20
C GLY A 206 -22.95 -1.33 -0.97
N PRO A 207 -23.02 -2.67 -1.02
CA PRO A 207 -22.68 -3.51 0.11
C PRO A 207 -21.17 -3.59 0.35
N MET A 208 -20.80 -3.58 1.63
CA MET A 208 -19.49 -4.01 2.12
C MET A 208 -19.48 -5.54 2.19
N ILE A 209 -18.55 -6.19 1.50
CA ILE A 209 -18.44 -7.65 1.47
C ILE A 209 -17.22 -8.08 2.28
N GLU A 210 -17.49 -8.70 3.42
CA GLU A 210 -16.47 -9.21 4.35
C GLU A 210 -15.97 -10.60 3.97
N GLU A 211 -16.74 -11.38 3.18
CA GLU A 211 -16.26 -12.65 2.68
C GLU A 211 -15.03 -12.43 1.77
N PRO A 212 -13.90 -13.10 2.02
CA PRO A 212 -12.67 -12.78 1.32
C PRO A 212 -12.69 -13.25 -0.14
N ILE A 213 -12.20 -12.40 -1.03
CA ILE A 213 -11.83 -12.83 -2.38
C ILE A 213 -10.67 -13.83 -2.29
N ARG A 214 -10.58 -14.76 -3.25
CA ARG A 214 -9.48 -15.74 -3.31
C ARG A 214 -8.64 -15.45 -4.52
N LEU A 215 -7.39 -15.04 -4.29
CA LEU A 215 -6.47 -14.79 -5.40
C LEU A 215 -6.12 -16.11 -6.10
N ARG A 216 -6.09 -16.09 -7.43
CA ARG A 216 -5.86 -17.27 -8.28
C ARG A 216 -4.57 -17.15 -9.07
N GLY A 217 -3.91 -18.29 -9.23
CA GLY A 217 -2.67 -18.38 -9.99
C GLY A 217 -1.50 -17.68 -9.31
N PRO A 218 -0.41 -17.43 -10.05
CA PRO A 218 0.76 -16.74 -9.52
C PRO A 218 0.46 -15.27 -9.23
N VAL A 219 0.78 -14.84 -8.02
CA VAL A 219 0.59 -13.47 -7.52
C VAL A 219 1.96 -12.82 -7.32
N LEU A 220 2.05 -11.55 -7.70
CA LEU A 220 3.19 -10.69 -7.41
C LEU A 220 2.76 -9.68 -6.34
N ALA A 221 3.56 -9.54 -5.29
CA ALA A 221 3.36 -8.49 -4.30
C ALA A 221 4.37 -7.36 -4.49
N VAL A 222 3.90 -6.12 -4.47
CA VAL A 222 4.75 -4.92 -4.41
C VAL A 222 4.64 -4.32 -3.02
N VAL A 223 5.77 -4.15 -2.33
CA VAL A 223 5.83 -3.56 -0.99
C VAL A 223 6.60 -2.23 -1.06
N THR A 224 6.03 -1.16 -0.54
CA THR A 224 6.67 0.16 -0.48
C THR A 224 7.00 0.57 0.94
N GLU A 225 8.17 1.18 1.15
CA GLU A 225 8.63 1.65 2.47
C GLU A 225 7.90 2.92 2.91
N GLN A 226 7.58 3.79 1.95
CA GLN A 226 6.93 5.06 2.22
C GLN A 226 5.43 4.90 2.39
N ARG A 227 4.87 5.64 3.36
CA ARG A 227 3.42 5.86 3.49
C ARG A 227 2.88 6.65 2.29
N ASP A 228 3.53 7.78 1.97
CA ASP A 228 3.13 8.64 0.85
C ASP A 228 3.58 8.07 -0.50
N LEU A 229 2.63 7.55 -1.27
CA LEU A 229 2.87 6.99 -2.59
C LEU A 229 3.23 8.04 -3.65
N ASN A 230 2.93 9.33 -3.40
CA ASN A 230 3.27 10.40 -4.33
C ASN A 230 4.78 10.46 -4.61
N GLY A 231 5.61 10.05 -3.65
CA GLY A 231 7.06 9.93 -3.79
C GLY A 231 7.50 9.08 -4.99
N TYR A 232 6.70 8.10 -5.42
CA TYR A 232 7.00 7.25 -6.58
C TYR A 232 6.66 7.90 -7.93
N PHE A 233 5.88 8.99 -7.93
CA PHE A 233 5.37 9.64 -9.15
C PHE A 233 5.92 11.05 -9.40
N ARG A 234 6.69 11.61 -8.46
CA ARG A 234 7.27 12.95 -8.61
C ARG A 234 8.26 13.00 -9.77
N PRO A 235 8.01 13.81 -10.82
CA PRO A 235 8.97 14.02 -11.89
C PRO A 235 10.18 14.78 -11.36
N ARG A 236 11.36 14.34 -11.78
CA ARG A 236 12.56 15.17 -11.77
C ARG A 236 12.34 16.44 -12.59
N ARG A 237 12.11 17.55 -11.91
CA ARG A 237 12.66 18.89 -12.22
C ARG A 237 12.19 19.87 -11.16
N SER A 238 12.78 19.80 -9.97
CA SER A 238 13.02 21.06 -9.28
C SER A 238 14.15 21.75 -10.05
N LEU A 239 13.85 22.88 -10.66
CA LEU A 239 14.84 23.83 -11.18
C LEU A 239 15.42 24.67 -10.03
N ASP A 240 14.98 24.44 -8.80
CA ASP A 240 15.46 25.13 -7.62
C ASP A 240 16.60 24.33 -6.96
N PRO A 241 17.85 24.81 -7.02
CA PRO A 241 18.97 24.19 -6.32
C PRO A 241 18.84 24.30 -4.78
N PHE A 242 17.80 24.95 -4.26
CA PHE A 242 17.53 25.14 -2.83
C PHE A 242 16.21 24.51 -2.35
N GLU A 243 15.43 23.84 -3.21
CA GLU A 243 14.32 23.02 -2.74
C GLU A 243 14.89 21.78 -2.04
N ILE A 244 14.73 21.80 -0.72
CA ILE A 244 15.14 20.75 0.20
C ILE A 244 14.62 19.40 -0.30
N GLU A 245 15.56 18.46 -0.37
CA GLU A 245 15.44 17.07 -0.79
C GLU A 245 14.14 16.40 -0.31
N LEU A 246 13.11 16.41 -1.14
CA LEU A 246 11.95 15.55 -0.91
C LEU A 246 12.30 14.15 -1.40
N GLU A 247 12.48 13.25 -0.44
CA GLU A 247 12.66 11.81 -0.59
C GLU A 247 11.70 11.26 -1.65
N ILE A 248 12.24 10.91 -2.81
CA ILE A 248 11.55 10.03 -3.75
C ILE A 248 11.21 8.75 -2.96
N GLY A 249 10.14 8.04 -3.33
CA GLY A 249 10.00 6.63 -2.97
C GLY A 249 11.14 5.87 -3.61
N GLU A 250 12.30 5.85 -2.95
CA GLU A 250 13.55 5.43 -3.59
C GLU A 250 13.65 3.94 -3.70
N THR A 251 12.83 3.21 -2.96
CA THR A 251 12.90 1.76 -2.89
C THR A 251 11.51 1.15 -2.84
N TYR A 252 11.32 0.06 -3.57
CA TYR A 252 10.20 -0.86 -3.36
C TYR A 252 10.68 -2.28 -3.60
N TYR A 253 9.91 -3.24 -3.10
CA TYR A 253 10.24 -4.65 -3.17
C TYR A 253 9.18 -5.38 -3.97
N VAL A 254 9.62 -6.23 -4.88
CA VAL A 254 8.77 -7.15 -5.62
C VAL A 254 8.98 -8.54 -5.02
N VAL A 255 7.92 -9.09 -4.43
CA VAL A 255 7.92 -10.43 -3.84
C VAL A 255 7.16 -11.37 -4.76
N THR A 256 7.83 -12.42 -5.19
CA THR A 256 7.25 -13.49 -6.02
C THR A 256 7.48 -14.86 -5.37
N THR A 257 7.08 -15.92 -6.05
CA THR A 257 7.43 -17.29 -5.68
C THR A 257 8.92 -17.58 -5.75
N ASP A 258 9.68 -16.81 -6.53
CA ASP A 258 11.07 -17.11 -6.86
C ASP A 258 12.03 -16.36 -5.94
N GLY A 259 11.79 -15.06 -5.71
CA GLY A 259 12.58 -14.28 -4.75
C GLY A 259 11.86 -13.05 -4.22
N VAL A 260 12.62 -12.26 -3.47
CA VAL A 260 12.36 -10.84 -3.27
C VAL A 260 13.37 -10.09 -4.13
N THR A 261 12.90 -9.18 -4.98
CA THR A 261 13.74 -8.27 -5.74
C THR A 261 13.54 -6.86 -5.19
N ARG A 262 14.62 -6.22 -4.75
CA ARG A 262 14.59 -4.81 -4.39
C ARG A 262 14.81 -3.98 -5.65
N HIS A 263 13.95 -3.00 -5.86
CA HIS A 263 14.10 -1.98 -6.88
C HIS A 263 14.38 -0.66 -6.19
N TYR A 264 15.47 -0.01 -6.57
CA TYR A 264 15.81 1.28 -5.98
C TYR A 264 16.36 2.29 -6.98
N PHE A 265 16.17 3.57 -6.69
CA PHE A 265 16.66 4.67 -7.52
C PHE A 265 18.08 5.06 -7.09
N ASN A 266 19.07 4.71 -7.90
CA ASN A 266 20.45 5.09 -7.62
C ASN A 266 20.66 6.57 -7.95
N ARG A 267 20.81 7.41 -6.91
CA ARG A 267 21.03 8.86 -7.04
C ARG A 267 22.27 9.20 -7.87
N LYS A 268 23.35 8.44 -7.72
CA LYS A 268 24.63 8.67 -8.44
C LYS A 268 24.48 8.42 -9.93
N THR A 269 23.92 7.27 -10.31
CA THR A 269 23.76 6.89 -11.72
C THR A 269 22.50 7.45 -12.35
N ARG A 270 21.61 8.04 -11.53
CA ARG A 270 20.35 8.64 -11.96
C ARG A 270 19.41 7.62 -12.63
N ARG A 271 19.49 6.34 -12.24
CA ARG A 271 18.78 5.22 -12.86
C ARG A 271 18.20 4.29 -11.80
N TRP A 272 17.06 3.70 -12.13
CA TRP A 272 16.51 2.56 -11.40
C TRP A 272 17.42 1.35 -11.56
N GLN A 273 17.79 0.76 -10.42
CA GLN A 273 18.55 -0.47 -10.31
C GLN A 273 17.68 -1.53 -9.64
N SER A 274 18.12 -2.78 -9.74
CA SER A 274 17.40 -3.91 -9.16
C SER A 274 18.42 -4.94 -8.73
N ASP A 275 18.25 -5.48 -7.53
CA ASP A 275 19.04 -6.58 -7.02
C ASP A 275 18.15 -7.60 -6.30
N ASN A 276 18.62 -8.83 -6.26
CA ASN A 276 17.99 -9.85 -5.44
C ASN A 276 18.23 -9.48 -3.98
N TRP A 277 17.16 -9.45 -3.21
CA TRP A 277 17.22 -9.18 -1.79
C TRP A 277 17.59 -10.50 -1.09
N PRO A 278 18.79 -10.61 -0.50
CA PRO A 278 19.36 -11.89 -0.09
C PRO A 278 18.53 -12.50 1.03
N THR A 279 18.38 -13.82 1.14
CA THR A 279 17.63 -14.45 2.25
C THR A 279 18.34 -14.25 3.60
N PHE A 280 17.66 -14.51 4.72
CA PHE A 280 18.31 -14.50 6.05
C PHE A 280 19.50 -15.46 6.10
N GLU A 281 19.34 -16.67 5.55
CA GLU A 281 20.42 -17.67 5.49
C GLU A 281 21.62 -17.16 4.69
N GLU A 282 21.38 -16.48 3.56
CA GLU A 282 22.45 -15.89 2.74
C GLU A 282 23.19 -14.76 3.48
N ILE A 283 22.48 -13.96 4.28
CA ILE A 283 23.08 -12.92 5.11
C ILE A 283 23.89 -13.54 6.25
N GLU A 284 23.32 -14.46 7.03
CA GLU A 284 24.03 -15.10 8.14
C GLU A 284 25.26 -15.87 7.66
N ALA A 285 25.19 -16.50 6.49
CA ALA A 285 26.34 -17.13 5.86
C ALA A 285 27.41 -16.09 5.46
N ALA A 286 27.00 -14.94 4.93
CA ALA A 286 27.93 -13.86 4.57
C ALA A 286 28.57 -13.20 5.81
N GLU A 287 27.80 -12.99 6.89
CA GLU A 287 28.29 -12.46 8.16
C GLU A 287 29.27 -13.43 8.83
N ARG A 288 28.93 -14.72 8.90
CA ARG A 288 29.84 -15.75 9.43
C ARG A 288 31.15 -15.82 8.64
N ALA A 289 31.06 -15.77 7.31
CA ALA A 289 32.24 -15.75 6.46
C ALA A 289 33.09 -14.48 6.65
N ALA A 290 32.45 -13.32 6.90
CA ALA A 290 33.15 -12.08 7.21
C ALA A 290 33.85 -12.12 8.58
N ASP A 291 33.20 -12.68 9.59
CA ASP A 291 33.76 -12.85 10.93
C ASP A 291 34.95 -13.84 10.92
N GLU A 292 34.83 -14.96 10.21
CA GLU A 292 35.93 -15.91 9.99
C GLU A 292 37.13 -15.23 9.30
N ALA A 293 36.88 -14.43 8.26
CA ALA A 293 37.94 -13.68 7.55
C ALA A 293 38.57 -12.57 8.40
N ALA A 294 37.83 -11.97 9.34
CA ALA A 294 38.34 -10.95 10.26
C ALA A 294 39.13 -11.57 11.44
N GLY A 295 38.74 -12.75 11.91
CA GLY A 295 39.43 -13.50 12.98
C GLY A 295 40.85 -13.89 12.61
N ASP A 296 41.08 -14.29 11.35
CA ASP A 296 42.41 -14.66 10.85
C ASP A 296 43.40 -13.47 10.80
N GLN A 297 42.93 -12.21 10.88
CA GLN A 297 43.81 -11.04 10.87
C GLN A 297 44.38 -10.66 12.24
N TYR A 298 43.91 -11.27 13.34
CA TYR A 298 44.33 -10.92 14.71
C TYR A 298 45.26 -11.94 15.38
N GLU A 299 45.55 -13.10 14.76
CA GLU A 299 46.47 -14.11 15.32
C GLU A 299 47.96 -13.94 14.94
N GLU A 300 48.32 -13.00 14.06
CA GLU A 300 49.72 -12.80 13.63
C GLU A 300 50.51 -11.71 14.41
N GLY A 301 50.01 -11.30 15.57
CA GLY A 301 50.66 -10.34 16.47
C GLY A 301 51.21 -11.00 17.74
N ALA A 302 52.18 -11.92 17.62
CA ALA A 302 52.88 -12.47 18.78
C ALA A 302 53.48 -11.32 19.64
N PRO A 303 53.33 -11.35 20.98
CA PRO A 303 53.95 -10.35 21.84
C PRO A 303 55.47 -10.45 21.68
N ALA A 304 56.11 -9.34 21.29
CA ALA A 304 57.56 -9.21 21.34
C ALA A 304 58.00 -9.41 22.80
N ALA A 305 58.50 -10.61 23.07
CA ALA A 305 59.09 -10.96 24.34
C ALA A 305 60.34 -10.09 24.60
N ASP A 306 60.34 -9.46 25.76
CA ASP A 306 61.47 -9.23 26.65
C ASP A 306 62.82 -8.83 26.00
N ALA A 307 63.06 -7.52 25.97
CA ALA A 307 64.41 -6.96 25.89
C ALA A 307 64.55 -5.70 26.77
N TRP A 308 64.19 -5.80 28.05
CA TRP A 308 64.72 -4.88 29.07
C TRP A 308 65.97 -5.54 29.66
N GLY A 309 67.08 -5.39 28.93
CA GLY A 309 68.40 -5.67 29.46
C GLY A 309 68.79 -4.57 30.44
N ASP A 310 68.97 -4.96 31.71
CA ASP A 310 69.70 -4.19 32.70
C ASP A 310 71.10 -3.85 32.16
N ALA A 311 71.50 -2.59 32.31
CA ALA A 311 72.86 -2.13 32.10
C ALA A 311 73.30 -1.24 33.28
N PRO A 312 74.59 -1.29 33.67
CA PRO A 312 75.11 -1.07 35.02
C PRO A 312 75.24 0.39 35.49
#